data_AF-A0A3D0N6H6-F1
#
_entry.id   AF-A0A3D0N6H6-F1
#
_cell.length_a   1.000
_cell.length_b   1.000
_cell.length_c   1.000
_cell.angle_alpha   90.00
_cell.angle_beta   90.00
_cell.angle_gamma   90.00
#
_symmetry.space_group_name_H-M   'P 1'
#
loop_
_entity.id
_entity.type
_entity.pdbx_description
1 polymer ?
#
loop_
_entity_poly.entity_id
_entity_poly.type
_entity_poly.pdbx_seq_one_letter_code
_entity_poly.pdbx_strand_id
1 'polypeptide(L)'
;MDRESEIIERWGEWLPPDPHRRWVLDQVVKGRASIIHPDADAPPLLLYEDGGSMVLPQVRWAGEGRPWSAGDPVIDPSGERRNTKYYDVCSSVDELKVHVAAGPEKLSEERGNIDRLFDDIRHMIGRMYRRQREYTQFADRLSEIITQLQAIEIVGRAPSDDGLAELERLLEAGETSDVERLNALAEQVRDVASRQEARLREHKAAALAVLEAYREVKGPRDWSQDEQHGRGSA
;
A
#
# COMPACT_ATOMS: atom_id res chain seq x y z
N MET A 1 8.40 13.18 -16.54
CA MET A 1 7.22 14.06 -16.54
C MET A 1 7.03 14.50 -15.09
N ASP A 2 6.60 15.73 -14.82
CA ASP A 2 6.33 16.12 -13.43
C ASP A 2 5.05 15.42 -12.95
N ARG A 3 4.99 15.02 -11.67
CA ARG A 3 3.90 14.25 -11.06
C ARG A 3 2.56 14.97 -11.21
N GLU A 4 2.57 16.30 -11.13
CA GLU A 4 1.38 17.11 -11.37
C GLU A 4 0.83 16.90 -12.78
N SER A 5 1.69 16.90 -13.80
CA SER A 5 1.29 16.67 -15.19
C SER A 5 0.71 15.28 -15.40
N GLU A 6 1.27 14.25 -14.76
CA GLU A 6 0.75 12.88 -14.82
C GLU A 6 -0.65 12.77 -14.20
N ILE A 7 -0.89 13.46 -13.08
CA ILE A 7 -2.21 13.54 -12.44
C ILE A 7 -3.21 14.24 -13.35
N ILE A 8 -2.82 15.35 -13.98
CA ILE A 8 -3.68 16.11 -14.89
C ILE A 8 -3.99 15.29 -16.14
N GLU A 9 -3.01 14.61 -16.72
CA GLU A 9 -3.20 13.75 -17.89
C GLU A 9 -4.20 12.63 -17.59
N ARG A 10 -4.10 12.02 -16.40
CA ARG A 10 -4.94 10.89 -16.02
C ARG A 10 -6.34 11.30 -15.54
N TRP A 11 -6.47 12.40 -14.80
CA TRP A 11 -7.70 12.76 -14.08
C TRP A 11 -8.30 14.10 -14.50
N GLY A 12 -7.73 14.78 -15.50
CA GLY A 12 -8.04 16.16 -15.86
C GLY A 12 -9.53 16.45 -16.08
N GLU A 13 -10.26 15.52 -16.69
CA GLU A 13 -11.69 15.63 -16.95
C GLU A 13 -12.55 15.64 -15.67
N TRP A 14 -12.03 15.04 -14.59
CA TRP A 14 -12.70 14.92 -13.30
C TRP A 14 -12.25 15.92 -12.26
N LEU A 15 -11.13 16.61 -12.51
CA LEU A 15 -10.64 17.63 -11.58
C LEU A 15 -11.66 18.77 -11.47
N PRO A 16 -11.92 19.27 -10.25
CA PRO A 16 -12.79 20.42 -10.08
C PRO A 16 -12.15 21.65 -10.78
N PRO A 17 -12.91 22.71 -11.09
CA PRO A 17 -12.34 23.93 -11.65
C PRO A 17 -11.39 24.62 -10.65
N ASP A 18 -10.56 25.54 -11.14
CA ASP A 18 -9.80 26.44 -10.28
C ASP A 18 -10.76 27.28 -9.41
N PRO A 19 -10.38 27.61 -8.16
CA PRO A 19 -9.09 27.35 -7.50
C PRO A 19 -8.96 25.95 -6.87
N HIS A 20 -10.03 25.17 -6.85
CA HIS A 20 -10.10 23.88 -6.14
C HIS A 20 -9.14 22.85 -6.75
N ARG A 21 -8.97 22.89 -8.08
CA ARG A 21 -8.00 22.05 -8.79
C ARG A 21 -6.60 22.14 -8.19
N ARG A 22 -6.05 23.34 -8.06
CA ARG A 22 -4.70 23.57 -7.52
C ARG A 22 -4.56 23.00 -6.12
N TRP A 23 -5.60 23.16 -5.31
CA TRP A 23 -5.61 22.61 -3.96
C TRP A 23 -5.59 21.08 -3.97
N VAL A 24 -6.41 20.44 -4.81
CA VAL A 24 -6.41 18.98 -4.99
C VAL A 24 -5.05 18.47 -5.44
N LEU A 25 -4.46 19.11 -6.46
CA LEU A 25 -3.14 18.75 -6.98
C LEU A 25 -2.07 18.86 -5.88
N ASP A 26 -2.08 19.95 -5.09
CA ASP A 26 -1.17 20.12 -3.96
C ASP A 26 -1.28 18.98 -2.94
N GLN A 27 -2.51 18.55 -2.58
CA GLN A 27 -2.70 17.45 -1.64
C GLN A 27 -2.17 16.12 -2.18
N VAL A 28 -2.45 15.81 -3.44
CA VAL A 28 -2.04 14.54 -4.06
C VAL A 28 -0.54 14.51 -4.31
N VAL A 29 0.03 15.61 -4.82
CA VAL A 29 1.48 15.75 -5.05
C VAL A 29 2.25 15.65 -3.74
N LYS A 30 1.73 16.16 -2.63
CA LYS A 30 2.34 16.02 -1.29
C LYS A 30 2.04 14.70 -0.58
N GLY A 31 1.35 13.76 -1.25
CA GLY A 31 1.02 12.45 -0.68
C GLY A 31 -0.05 12.48 0.42
N ARG A 32 -0.70 13.62 0.69
CA ARG A 32 -1.72 13.78 1.75
C ARG A 32 -3.08 13.21 1.37
N ALA A 33 -3.28 12.97 0.08
CA ALA A 33 -4.47 12.35 -0.47
C ALA A 33 -4.12 11.51 -1.70
N SER A 34 -5.00 10.56 -2.05
CA SER A 34 -4.88 9.75 -3.26
C SER A 34 -6.17 9.84 -4.08
N ILE A 35 -6.06 9.90 -5.41
CA ILE A 35 -7.23 9.79 -6.29
C ILE A 35 -7.45 8.31 -6.61
N ILE A 36 -8.65 7.81 -6.29
CA ILE A 36 -9.06 6.44 -6.58
C ILE A 36 -10.32 6.42 -7.43
N HIS A 37 -10.48 5.40 -8.26
CA HIS A 37 -11.67 5.21 -9.09
C HIS A 37 -12.24 3.81 -8.84
N PRO A 38 -12.93 3.63 -7.69
CA PRO A 38 -13.39 2.31 -7.26
C PRO A 38 -14.50 1.73 -8.15
N ASP A 39 -15.16 2.60 -8.91
CA ASP A 39 -16.29 2.28 -9.77
C ASP A 39 -16.13 3.08 -11.06
N ALA A 40 -15.91 2.39 -12.18
CA ALA A 40 -15.62 3.00 -13.47
C ALA A 40 -16.78 3.87 -13.99
N ASP A 41 -18.01 3.57 -13.55
CA ASP A 41 -19.24 4.26 -13.96
C ASP A 41 -19.57 5.47 -13.06
N ALA A 42 -18.80 5.69 -11.98
CA ALA A 42 -18.98 6.80 -11.06
C ALA A 42 -17.79 7.78 -11.12
N PRO A 43 -17.95 9.03 -10.67
CA PRO A 43 -16.80 9.93 -10.55
C PRO A 43 -15.74 9.39 -9.57
N PRO A 44 -14.45 9.66 -9.82
CA PRO A 44 -13.37 9.26 -8.90
C PRO A 44 -13.47 9.99 -7.56
N LEU A 45 -12.82 9.42 -6.56
CA LEU A 45 -12.78 9.94 -5.19
C LEU A 45 -11.39 10.45 -4.86
N LEU A 46 -11.35 11.57 -4.14
CA LEU A 46 -10.18 12.05 -3.42
C LEU A 46 -10.21 11.46 -2.01
N LEU A 47 -9.26 10.57 -1.73
CA LEU A 47 -9.16 9.78 -0.52
C LEU A 47 -8.10 10.36 0.42
N TYR A 48 -8.46 10.59 1.68
CA TYR A 48 -7.54 11.05 2.72
C TYR A 48 -7.13 9.91 3.65
N GLU A 49 -5.97 10.09 4.30
CA GLU A 49 -5.44 9.11 5.27
C GLU A 49 -6.35 8.94 6.49
N ASP A 50 -6.94 10.04 6.96
CA ASP A 50 -7.83 10.08 8.14
C ASP A 50 -9.25 9.53 7.88
N GLY A 51 -9.43 8.83 6.76
CA GLY A 51 -10.68 8.16 6.42
C GLY A 51 -11.71 9.05 5.73
N GLY A 52 -11.44 10.34 5.50
CA GLY A 52 -12.28 11.17 4.65
C GLY A 52 -12.23 10.73 3.19
N SER A 53 -13.31 10.96 2.46
CA SER A 53 -13.38 10.73 1.02
C SER A 53 -14.30 11.76 0.38
N MET A 54 -13.86 12.42 -0.68
CA MET A 54 -14.69 13.37 -1.41
C MET A 54 -14.81 12.97 -2.86
N VAL A 55 -16.00 13.13 -3.44
CA VAL A 55 -16.17 13.01 -4.90
C VAL A 55 -15.35 14.10 -5.57
N LEU A 56 -14.42 13.70 -6.45
CA LEU A 56 -13.35 14.59 -6.95
C LEU A 56 -13.89 15.87 -7.60
N PRO A 57 -14.89 15.83 -8.52
CA PRO A 57 -15.49 17.06 -9.08
C PRO A 57 -16.20 17.96 -8.06
N GLN A 58 -16.58 17.43 -6.90
CA GLN A 58 -17.36 18.12 -5.87
C GLN A 58 -16.49 18.78 -4.82
N VAL A 59 -15.17 18.57 -4.85
CA VAL A 59 -14.25 19.22 -3.91
C VAL A 59 -14.31 20.73 -4.08
N ARG A 60 -14.50 21.44 -2.97
CA ARG A 60 -14.46 22.89 -2.88
C ARG A 60 -13.47 23.32 -1.82
N TRP A 61 -12.86 24.46 -2.07
CA TRP A 61 -11.88 25.10 -1.21
C TRP A 61 -11.94 26.61 -1.40
N ALA A 62 -12.06 27.35 -0.29
CA ALA A 62 -12.31 28.79 -0.29
C ALA A 62 -11.03 29.66 -0.22
N GLY A 63 -9.84 29.08 -0.40
CA GLY A 63 -8.57 29.80 -0.26
C GLY A 63 -8.06 29.89 1.18
N GLU A 64 -8.98 30.02 2.14
CA GLU A 64 -8.73 29.95 3.58
C GLU A 64 -9.71 28.96 4.21
N GLY A 65 -9.24 28.15 5.15
CA GLY A 65 -10.06 27.15 5.85
C GLY A 65 -10.08 25.76 5.21
N ARG A 66 -11.10 24.99 5.56
CA ARG A 66 -11.18 23.54 5.35
C ARG A 66 -11.84 23.24 4.01
N PRO A 67 -11.32 22.31 3.20
CA PRO A 67 -12.02 21.84 2.01
C PRO A 67 -13.33 21.16 2.42
N TRP A 68 -14.33 21.24 1.55
CA TRP A 68 -15.60 20.54 1.74
C TRP A 68 -16.10 19.96 0.43
N SER A 69 -16.99 18.98 0.54
CA SER A 69 -17.72 18.44 -0.60
C SER A 69 -19.01 19.23 -0.82
N ALA A 70 -19.22 19.75 -2.04
CA ALA A 70 -20.44 20.47 -2.40
C ALA A 70 -21.65 19.56 -2.65
N GLY A 71 -21.44 18.25 -2.78
CA GLY A 71 -22.52 17.30 -3.06
C GLY A 71 -23.11 16.66 -1.81
N ASP A 72 -24.27 16.05 -2.02
CA ASP A 72 -24.89 15.19 -1.03
C ASP A 72 -24.12 13.89 -0.82
N PRO A 73 -24.32 13.19 0.31
CA PRO A 73 -23.70 11.91 0.54
C PRO A 73 -24.21 10.93 -0.50
N VAL A 74 -23.30 10.38 -1.30
CA VAL A 74 -23.63 9.26 -2.20
C VAL A 74 -23.41 7.99 -1.40
N ILE A 75 -24.48 7.23 -1.17
CA ILE A 75 -24.40 5.87 -0.62
C ILE A 75 -24.27 4.92 -1.81
N ASP A 76 -23.25 4.06 -1.80
CA ASP A 76 -23.07 3.09 -2.86
C ASP A 76 -23.92 1.82 -2.65
N PRO A 77 -23.98 0.92 -3.63
CA PRO A 77 -24.77 -0.32 -3.50
C PRO A 77 -24.34 -1.24 -2.35
N SER A 78 -23.11 -1.09 -1.83
CA SER A 78 -22.63 -1.82 -0.65
C SER A 78 -23.10 -1.19 0.67
N GLY A 79 -23.76 -0.03 0.60
CA GLY A 79 -24.19 0.75 1.75
C GLY A 79 -23.09 1.66 2.32
N GLU A 80 -21.92 1.73 1.69
CA GLU A 80 -20.86 2.64 2.12
C GLU A 80 -21.08 4.05 1.56
N ARG A 81 -20.95 5.06 2.44
CA ARG A 81 -20.92 6.47 2.02
C ARG A 81 -19.62 6.70 1.24
N ARG A 82 -19.73 7.12 -0.02
CA ARG A 82 -18.60 7.48 -0.88
C ARG A 82 -18.07 8.90 -0.63
N ASN A 83 -18.84 9.74 0.05
CA ASN A 83 -18.59 11.18 0.16
C ASN A 83 -18.83 11.72 1.57
N THR A 84 -17.78 12.15 2.26
CA THR A 84 -17.82 12.90 3.51
C THR A 84 -17.89 14.39 3.22
N LYS A 85 -18.58 15.17 4.08
CA LYS A 85 -18.67 16.63 3.95
C LYS A 85 -17.30 17.29 4.09
N TYR A 86 -16.50 16.82 5.04
CA TYR A 86 -15.13 17.30 5.29
C TYR A 86 -14.11 16.18 5.10
N TYR A 87 -12.84 16.58 4.99
CA TYR A 87 -11.74 15.67 4.65
C TYR A 87 -11.18 14.89 5.86
N ASP A 88 -11.41 15.39 7.08
CA ASP A 88 -10.97 14.75 8.31
C ASP A 88 -12.05 14.81 9.42
N VAL A 89 -11.83 14.00 10.45
CA VAL A 89 -12.72 13.91 11.63
C VAL A 89 -12.75 15.23 12.40
N CYS A 90 -11.59 15.87 12.57
CA CYS A 90 -11.45 17.11 13.33
C CYS A 90 -12.32 18.24 12.74
N SER A 91 -12.37 18.36 11.42
CA SER A 91 -13.20 19.33 10.70
C SER A 91 -14.68 19.08 10.94
N SER A 92 -15.11 17.82 10.94
CA SER A 92 -16.50 17.46 11.21
C SER A 92 -16.89 17.76 12.67
N VAL A 93 -15.97 17.50 13.61
CA VAL A 93 -16.16 17.82 15.03
C VAL A 93 -16.18 19.34 15.26
N ASP A 94 -15.34 20.10 14.56
CA ASP A 94 -15.33 21.55 14.71
C ASP A 94 -16.59 22.21 14.13
N GLU A 95 -17.11 21.70 13.00
CA GLU A 95 -18.42 22.14 12.48
C GLU A 95 -19.53 21.84 13.50
N LEU A 96 -19.51 20.66 14.13
CA LEU A 96 -20.45 20.33 15.20
C LEU A 96 -20.35 21.33 16.37
N LYS A 97 -19.13 21.70 16.78
CA LYS A 97 -18.93 22.71 17.85
C LYS A 97 -19.53 24.07 17.47
N VAL A 98 -19.48 24.48 16.19
CA VAL A 98 -20.13 25.71 15.72
C VAL A 98 -21.64 25.63 15.91
N HIS A 99 -22.27 24.51 15.53
CA HIS A 99 -23.71 24.32 15.75
C HIS A 99 -24.07 24.31 17.25
N VAL A 100 -23.25 23.69 18.10
CA VAL A 100 -23.45 23.67 19.55
C VAL A 100 -23.36 25.08 20.16
N ALA A 101 -22.38 25.87 19.72
CA ALA A 101 -22.20 27.25 20.19
C ALA A 101 -23.36 28.18 19.80
N ALA A 102 -24.06 27.87 18.71
CA ALA A 102 -25.23 28.64 18.24
C ALA A 102 -26.51 28.42 19.09
N GLY A 103 -26.50 27.45 20.02
CA GLY A 103 -27.58 27.23 20.97
C GLY A 103 -28.62 26.19 20.53
N PRO A 104 -29.57 25.84 21.42
CA PRO A 104 -30.46 24.68 21.27
C PRO A 104 -31.47 24.82 20.13
N GLU A 105 -31.94 26.04 19.84
CA GLU A 105 -32.85 26.30 18.72
C GLU A 105 -32.16 25.97 17.40
N LYS A 106 -30.94 26.48 17.20
CA LYS A 106 -30.17 26.21 15.98
C LYS A 106 -29.78 24.74 15.84
N LEU A 107 -29.48 24.06 16.94
CA LEU A 107 -29.24 22.61 16.94
C LEU A 107 -30.48 21.83 16.45
N SER A 108 -31.68 22.27 16.81
CA SER A 108 -32.92 21.63 16.36
C SER A 108 -33.20 21.90 14.88
N GLU A 109 -32.96 23.12 14.41
CA GLU A 109 -33.10 23.47 12.98
C GLU A 109 -32.12 22.70 12.09
N GLU A 110 -30.87 22.57 12.54
CA GLU A 110 -29.77 21.96 11.78
C GLU A 110 -29.64 20.45 12.01
N ARG A 111 -30.66 19.80 12.57
CA ARG A 111 -30.58 18.41 13.03
C ARG A 111 -30.11 17.45 11.95
N GLY A 112 -30.60 17.59 10.72
CA GLY A 112 -30.19 16.75 9.59
C GLY A 112 -28.71 16.89 9.21
N ASN A 113 -28.15 18.11 9.29
CA ASN A 113 -26.73 18.36 9.06
C ASN A 113 -25.88 17.76 10.19
N ILE A 114 -26.33 17.86 11.45
CA ILE A 114 -25.67 17.25 12.60
C ILE A 114 -25.64 15.72 12.49
N ASP A 115 -26.77 15.09 12.14
CA ASP A 115 -26.83 13.64 11.94
C ASP A 115 -25.88 13.21 10.81
N ARG A 116 -25.75 14.01 9.74
CA ARG A 116 -24.73 13.80 8.69
C ARG A 116 -23.31 13.89 9.22
N LEU A 117 -22.98 14.88 10.06
CA LEU A 117 -21.63 14.99 10.67
C LEU A 117 -21.32 13.76 11.53
N PHE A 118 -22.28 13.26 12.30
CA PHE A 118 -22.09 12.04 13.09
C PHE A 118 -21.83 10.82 12.21
N ASP A 119 -22.56 10.69 11.11
CA ASP A 119 -22.33 9.58 10.17
C ASP A 119 -20.97 9.68 9.50
N ASP A 120 -20.54 10.88 9.09
CA ASP A 120 -19.22 11.10 8.51
C ASP A 120 -18.11 10.78 9.53
N ILE A 121 -18.24 11.21 10.79
CA ILE A 121 -17.30 10.89 11.88
C ILE A 121 -17.22 9.37 12.10
N ARG A 122 -18.35 8.68 12.21
CA ARG A 122 -18.39 7.22 12.38
C ARG A 122 -17.75 6.51 11.21
N HIS A 123 -18.02 6.97 9.98
CA HIS A 123 -17.45 6.40 8.76
C HIS A 123 -15.92 6.52 8.76
N MET A 124 -15.40 7.73 8.99
CA MET A 124 -13.95 7.99 9.01
C MET A 124 -13.24 7.18 10.09
N ILE A 125 -13.78 7.15 11.31
CA ILE A 125 -13.24 6.31 12.40
C ILE A 125 -13.27 4.82 12.03
N GLY A 126 -14.39 4.35 11.46
CA GLY A 126 -14.53 2.97 11.01
C GLY A 126 -13.50 2.61 9.94
N ARG A 127 -13.22 3.51 9.00
CA ARG A 127 -12.16 3.33 7.99
C ARG A 127 -10.77 3.27 8.60
N MET A 128 -10.43 4.18 9.51
CA MET A 128 -9.14 4.14 10.22
C MET A 128 -8.98 2.85 11.02
N TYR A 129 -10.04 2.38 11.68
CA TYR A 129 -10.01 1.13 12.42
C TYR A 129 -9.80 -0.09 11.50
N ARG A 130 -10.54 -0.19 10.38
CA ARG A 130 -10.30 -1.24 9.38
C ARG A 130 -8.87 -1.19 8.86
N ARG A 131 -8.35 0.02 8.62
CA ARG A 131 -7.00 0.22 8.16
C ARG A 131 -5.95 -0.25 9.17
N GLN A 132 -6.15 0.04 10.44
CA GLN A 132 -5.29 -0.48 11.50
C GLN A 132 -5.28 -2.01 11.51
N ARG A 133 -6.43 -2.66 11.31
CA ARG A 133 -6.51 -4.13 11.20
C ARG A 133 -5.78 -4.67 9.97
N GLU A 134 -5.86 -4.00 8.82
CA GLU A 134 -5.07 -4.37 7.63
C GLU A 134 -3.57 -4.32 7.93
N TYR A 135 -3.09 -3.32 8.70
CA TYR A 135 -1.69 -3.28 9.13
C TYR A 135 -1.31 -4.39 10.09
N THR A 136 -2.20 -4.76 11.02
CA THR A 136 -1.98 -5.93 11.88
C THR A 136 -1.88 -7.21 11.06
N GLN A 137 -2.81 -7.43 10.12
CA GLN A 137 -2.79 -8.60 9.22
C GLN A 137 -1.52 -8.66 8.36
N PHE A 138 -1.04 -7.51 7.90
CA PHE A 138 0.23 -7.42 7.19
C PHE A 138 1.41 -7.87 8.09
N ALA A 139 1.46 -7.42 9.35
CA ALA A 139 2.49 -7.82 10.31
C ALA A 139 2.44 -9.34 10.61
N ASP A 140 1.23 -9.91 10.71
CA ASP A 140 1.04 -11.34 10.89
C ASP A 140 1.58 -12.11 9.67
N ARG A 141 1.23 -11.68 8.45
CA ARG A 141 1.72 -12.28 7.20
C ARG A 141 3.25 -12.18 7.05
N LEU A 142 3.85 -11.05 7.45
CA LEU A 142 5.32 -10.94 7.48
C LEU A 142 5.94 -11.94 8.45
N SER A 143 5.33 -12.14 9.61
CA SER A 143 5.82 -13.08 10.62
C SER A 143 5.80 -14.52 10.11
N GLU A 144 4.75 -14.91 9.36
CA GLU A 144 4.66 -16.20 8.68
C GLU A 144 5.78 -16.37 7.64
N ILE A 145 6.02 -15.36 6.79
CA ILE A 145 7.07 -15.40 5.76
C ILE A 145 8.47 -15.49 6.40
N ILE A 146 8.71 -14.73 7.48
CA ILE A 146 9.99 -14.79 8.22
C ILE A 146 10.21 -16.17 8.82
N THR A 147 9.16 -16.78 9.39
CA THR A 147 9.23 -18.14 9.92
C THR A 147 9.59 -19.14 8.82
N GLN A 148 8.99 -19.02 7.64
CA GLN A 148 9.35 -19.85 6.49
C GLN A 148 10.80 -19.65 6.06
N LEU A 149 11.27 -18.40 5.97
CA LEU A 149 12.66 -18.07 5.62
C LEU A 149 13.67 -18.67 6.60
N GLN A 150 13.37 -18.60 7.90
CA GLN A 150 14.22 -19.16 8.96
C GLN A 150 14.29 -20.69 8.93
N ALA A 151 13.27 -21.34 8.36
CA ALA A 151 13.23 -22.79 8.18
C ALA A 151 14.01 -23.28 6.94
N ILE A 152 14.45 -22.39 6.05
CA ILE A 152 15.23 -22.77 4.86
C ILE A 152 16.65 -23.15 5.29
N GLU A 153 16.99 -24.42 5.10
CA GLU A 153 18.33 -24.95 5.41
C GLU A 153 19.38 -24.39 4.45
N ILE A 154 20.52 -23.96 5.00
CA ILE A 154 21.70 -23.61 4.21
C ILE A 154 22.43 -24.89 3.82
N VAL A 155 22.48 -25.18 2.52
CA VAL A 155 23.19 -26.36 2.00
C VAL A 155 24.70 -26.14 2.13
N GLY A 156 25.34 -26.98 2.95
CA GLY A 156 26.79 -26.98 3.11
C GLY A 156 27.52 -27.27 1.81
N ARG A 157 28.59 -26.53 1.54
CA ARG A 157 29.41 -26.66 0.32
C ARG A 157 30.47 -27.76 0.38
N ALA A 158 30.82 -28.24 1.58
CA ALA A 158 31.96 -29.15 1.78
C ALA A 158 31.92 -30.39 0.86
N PRO A 159 30.79 -31.08 0.65
CA PRO A 159 30.77 -32.22 -0.27
C PRO A 159 31.11 -31.85 -1.71
N SER A 160 30.75 -30.64 -2.18
CA SER A 160 31.15 -30.18 -3.50
C SER A 160 32.63 -29.83 -3.54
N ASP A 161 33.14 -29.15 -2.51
CA ASP A 161 34.55 -28.76 -2.42
C ASP A 161 35.45 -30.02 -2.43
N ASP A 162 35.11 -31.03 -1.62
CA ASP A 162 35.82 -32.30 -1.55
C ASP A 162 35.76 -33.07 -2.88
N GLY A 163 34.59 -33.10 -3.53
CA GLY A 163 34.39 -33.74 -4.82
C GLY A 163 35.22 -33.10 -5.94
N LEU A 164 35.29 -31.76 -5.96
CA LEU A 164 36.11 -31.01 -6.92
C LEU A 164 37.60 -31.21 -6.67
N ALA A 165 38.07 -31.13 -5.43
CA ALA A 165 39.48 -31.32 -5.10
C ALA A 165 39.98 -32.71 -5.49
N GLU A 166 39.15 -33.75 -5.30
CA GLU A 166 39.51 -35.11 -5.71
C GLU A 166 39.48 -35.29 -7.24
N LEU A 167 38.53 -34.66 -7.94
CA LEU A 167 38.51 -34.64 -9.40
C LEU A 167 39.79 -34.00 -9.96
N GLU A 168 40.18 -32.84 -9.43
CA GLU A 168 41.42 -32.15 -9.81
C GLU A 168 42.64 -33.06 -9.60
N ARG A 169 42.75 -33.69 -8.42
CA ARG A 169 43.84 -34.61 -8.10
C ARG A 169 43.93 -35.79 -9.08
N LEU A 170 42.81 -36.43 -9.42
CA LEU A 170 42.76 -37.58 -10.33
C LEU A 170 43.19 -37.18 -11.75
N LEU A 171 42.72 -36.02 -12.23
CA LEU A 171 43.05 -35.51 -13.55
C LEU A 171 44.54 -35.13 -13.67
N GLU A 172 45.10 -34.48 -12.66
CA GLU A 172 46.53 -34.14 -12.60
C GLU A 172 47.43 -35.37 -12.57
N ALA A 173 47.02 -36.42 -11.87
CA ALA A 173 47.72 -37.70 -11.82
C ALA A 173 47.63 -38.51 -13.14
N GLY A 174 46.79 -38.09 -14.10
CA GLY A 174 46.51 -38.84 -15.32
C GLY A 174 45.67 -40.10 -15.08
N GLU A 175 45.03 -40.23 -13.91
CA GLU A 175 44.22 -41.37 -13.50
C GLU A 175 42.81 -41.29 -14.12
N THR A 176 42.74 -41.32 -15.45
CA THR A 176 41.47 -41.17 -16.20
C THR A 176 40.78 -42.49 -16.54
N SER A 177 41.37 -43.63 -16.17
CA SER A 177 40.82 -44.95 -16.46
C SER A 177 39.63 -45.32 -15.56
N ASP A 178 39.49 -44.71 -14.38
CA ASP A 178 38.38 -44.94 -13.46
C ASP A 178 37.22 -43.94 -13.70
N VAL A 179 36.57 -44.11 -14.85
CA VAL A 179 35.46 -43.26 -15.29
C VAL A 179 34.29 -43.30 -14.30
N GLU A 180 34.06 -44.43 -13.64
CA GLU A 180 32.97 -44.60 -12.68
C GLU A 180 33.18 -43.69 -11.46
N ARG A 181 34.40 -43.66 -10.90
CA ARG A 181 34.76 -42.76 -9.80
C ARG A 181 34.67 -41.29 -10.18
N LEU A 182 35.19 -40.92 -11.36
CA LEU A 182 35.10 -39.54 -11.87
C LEU A 182 33.64 -39.09 -12.00
N ASN A 183 32.77 -39.96 -12.53
CA ASN A 183 31.35 -39.67 -12.66
C ASN A 183 30.66 -39.54 -11.30
N ALA A 184 30.99 -40.39 -10.33
CA ALA A 184 30.44 -40.30 -8.98
C ALA A 184 30.78 -38.96 -8.29
N LEU A 185 32.03 -38.49 -8.42
CA LEU A 185 32.45 -37.19 -7.89
C LEU A 185 31.75 -36.03 -8.59
N ALA A 186 31.57 -36.10 -9.91
CA ALA A 186 30.84 -35.08 -10.66
C ALA A 186 29.36 -35.01 -10.26
N GLU A 187 28.71 -36.16 -10.05
CA GLU A 187 27.32 -36.21 -9.58
C GLU A 187 27.18 -35.73 -8.12
N GLN A 188 28.19 -35.94 -7.26
CA GLN A 188 28.23 -35.35 -5.91
C GLN A 188 28.24 -33.81 -5.96
N VAL A 189 29.06 -33.21 -6.84
CA VAL A 189 29.08 -31.75 -7.07
C VAL A 189 27.73 -31.27 -7.59
N ARG A 190 27.17 -32.00 -8.56
CA ARG A 190 25.86 -31.68 -9.16
C ARG A 190 24.72 -31.75 -8.15
N ASP A 191 24.73 -32.71 -7.24
CA ASP A 191 23.74 -32.83 -6.17
C ASP A 191 23.76 -31.61 -5.25
N VAL A 192 24.94 -31.19 -4.78
CA VAL A 192 25.08 -29.98 -3.94
C VAL A 192 24.57 -28.75 -4.68
N ALA A 193 24.97 -28.56 -5.94
CA ALA A 193 24.51 -27.45 -6.77
C ALA A 193 22.98 -27.45 -6.94
N SER A 194 22.39 -28.62 -7.20
CA SER A 194 20.93 -28.78 -7.37
C SER A 194 20.18 -28.44 -6.09
N ARG A 195 20.68 -28.90 -4.93
CA ARG A 195 20.10 -28.55 -3.62
C ARG A 195 20.24 -27.07 -3.31
N GLN A 196 21.39 -26.46 -3.58
CA GLN A 196 21.57 -25.01 -3.42
C GLN A 196 20.61 -24.22 -4.30
N GLU A 197 20.47 -24.60 -5.57
CA GLU A 197 19.53 -23.96 -6.49
C GLU A 197 18.09 -24.03 -5.96
N ALA A 198 17.67 -25.19 -5.43
CA ALA A 198 16.36 -25.34 -4.82
C ALA A 198 16.14 -24.37 -3.65
N ARG A 199 17.11 -24.24 -2.72
CA ARG A 199 17.02 -23.29 -1.59
C ARG A 199 17.03 -21.83 -2.05
N LEU A 200 17.81 -21.49 -3.08
CA LEU A 200 17.79 -20.14 -3.66
C LEU A 200 16.41 -19.80 -4.24
N ARG A 201 15.72 -20.76 -4.88
CA ARG A 201 14.36 -20.56 -5.36
C ARG A 201 13.37 -20.33 -4.22
N GLU A 202 13.51 -21.05 -3.11
CA GLU A 202 12.69 -20.86 -1.89
C GLU A 202 12.90 -19.45 -1.30
N HIS A 203 14.14 -18.99 -1.15
CA HIS A 203 14.42 -17.62 -0.71
C HIS A 203 13.82 -16.57 -1.64
N LYS A 204 13.95 -16.76 -2.96
CA LYS A 204 13.35 -15.86 -3.95
C LYS A 204 11.82 -15.83 -3.82
N ALA A 205 11.18 -16.99 -3.65
CA ALA A 205 9.73 -17.08 -3.48
C ALA A 205 9.26 -16.32 -2.24
N ALA A 206 9.94 -16.48 -1.11
CA ALA A 206 9.63 -15.73 0.10
C ALA A 206 9.81 -14.21 -0.07
N ALA A 207 10.88 -13.76 -0.74
CA ALA A 207 11.08 -12.33 -1.03
C ALA A 207 9.95 -11.75 -1.91
N LEU A 208 9.47 -12.52 -2.89
CA LEU A 208 8.31 -12.12 -3.69
C LEU A 208 7.02 -12.08 -2.86
N ALA A 209 6.84 -13.00 -1.91
CA ALA A 209 5.69 -12.98 -1.00
C ALA A 209 5.69 -11.75 -0.08
N VAL A 210 6.85 -11.26 0.37
CA VAL A 210 6.96 -9.99 1.11
C VAL A 210 6.48 -8.83 0.24
N LEU A 211 6.94 -8.78 -1.01
CA LEU A 211 6.55 -7.73 -1.96
C LEU A 211 5.04 -7.76 -2.26
N GLU A 212 4.46 -8.94 -2.36
CA GLU A 212 3.01 -9.11 -2.54
C GLU A 212 2.24 -8.62 -1.31
N ALA A 213 2.61 -9.06 -0.10
CA ALA A 213 1.99 -8.59 1.14
C ALA A 213 2.08 -7.07 1.28
N TYR A 214 3.21 -6.47 0.88
CA TYR A 214 3.38 -5.02 0.85
C TYR A 214 2.43 -4.34 -0.14
N ARG A 215 2.29 -4.87 -1.36
CA ARG A 215 1.37 -4.32 -2.37
C ARG A 215 -0.09 -4.41 -1.92
N GLU A 216 -0.48 -5.52 -1.31
CA GLU A 216 -1.83 -5.70 -0.76
C GLU A 216 -2.13 -4.68 0.34
N VAL A 217 -1.23 -4.55 1.34
CA VAL A 217 -1.45 -3.58 2.42
C VAL A 217 -1.38 -2.15 1.90
N LYS A 218 -0.51 -1.82 0.94
CA LYS A 218 -0.50 -0.50 0.30
C LYS A 218 -1.82 -0.21 -0.42
N GLY A 219 -2.39 -1.18 -1.12
CA GLY A 219 -3.63 -1.02 -1.87
C GLY A 219 -3.51 0.07 -2.95
N PRO A 220 -4.56 0.88 -3.19
CA PRO A 220 -4.54 1.91 -4.24
C PRO A 220 -3.83 3.21 -3.82
N ARG A 221 -3.29 3.29 -2.59
CA ARG A 221 -2.65 4.51 -2.08
C ARG A 221 -1.28 4.70 -2.68
N ASP A 222 -0.92 5.96 -2.85
CA ASP A 222 0.39 6.32 -3.36
C ASP A 222 1.39 6.65 -2.25
N TRP A 223 2.21 5.65 -1.90
CA TRP A 223 3.32 5.78 -0.93
C TRP A 223 4.66 6.13 -1.61
N SER A 224 4.67 6.55 -2.88
CA SER A 224 5.91 6.78 -3.62
C SER A 224 6.84 7.81 -2.97
N GLN A 225 6.30 8.82 -2.29
CA GLN A 225 7.12 9.78 -1.55
C GLN A 225 7.78 9.13 -0.33
N ASP A 226 7.04 8.38 0.48
CA ASP A 226 7.59 7.70 1.64
C ASP A 226 8.64 6.65 1.22
N GLU A 227 8.38 5.95 0.11
CA GLU A 227 9.31 4.99 -0.50
C GLU A 227 10.61 5.66 -0.98
N GLN A 228 10.57 6.90 -1.45
CA GLN A 228 11.75 7.66 -1.87
C GLN A 228 12.54 8.20 -0.68
N HIS A 229 11.86 8.75 0.34
CA HIS A 229 12.51 9.30 1.53
C HIS A 229 13.09 8.20 2.43
N GLY A 230 12.40 7.07 2.59
CA GLY A 230 12.87 5.94 3.39
C GLY A 230 14.13 5.26 2.83
N ARG A 231 14.44 5.43 1.54
CA ARG A 231 15.68 4.94 0.91
C ARG A 231 16.90 5.84 1.17
N GLY A 232 16.72 7.02 1.75
CA GLY A 232 17.78 8.00 2.01
C GLY A 232 18.24 8.09 3.47
N SER A 233 17.75 7.22 4.37
CA SER A 233 18.05 7.29 5.81
C SER A 233 18.57 5.98 6.42
N ALA A 234 19.08 5.06 5.60
CA ALA A 234 19.79 3.86 6.05
C ALA A 234 21.29 3.99 5.76
#